data_AF-A0A813JNJ3-F1
#
_entry.id   AF-A0A813JNJ3-F1
#
_cell.length_a   1.000
_cell.length_b   1.000
_cell.length_c   1.000
_cell.angle_alpha   90.00
_cell.angle_beta   90.00
_cell.angle_gamma   90.00
#
_symmetry.space_group_name_H-M   'P 1'
#
loop_
_entity.id
_entity.type
_entity.pdbx_description
1 polymer ?
#
loop_
_entity_poly.entity_id
_entity_poly.type
_entity_poly.pdbx_seq_one_letter_code
_entity_poly.pdbx_strand_id
1 'polypeptide(L)'
;MEREARITVDADGKCGVSGGLLCTPRDLVRLGRALSAGGRSQSGAQLIPESFLEDTMSPDEEARQRYSKADPYGLAYQNSFWILKGESKRHRPSLMAYGIHGQVLWVDPSAELVVVKLATSESPMDDQEYTQVMEALLAVRRALRSRDQPAEQNDALSGV
;
A
#
# COMPACT_ATOMS: atom_id res chain seq x y z
N MET A 1 -8.20 -14.70 10.49
CA MET A 1 -6.75 -14.95 10.29
C MET A 1 -6.53 -16.46 10.18
N GLU A 2 -5.50 -16.88 9.46
CA GLU A 2 -5.12 -18.30 9.29
C GLU A 2 -4.20 -18.78 10.41
N ARG A 3 -3.32 -17.89 10.90
CA ARG A 3 -2.37 -18.18 11.98
C ARG A 3 -2.35 -17.05 13.00
N GLU A 4 -1.89 -17.37 14.21
CA GLU A 4 -1.56 -16.37 15.21
C GLU A 4 -0.34 -15.56 14.74
N ALA A 5 -0.44 -14.23 14.83
CA ALA A 5 0.70 -13.35 14.66
C ALA A 5 1.53 -13.32 15.95
N ARG A 6 2.83 -13.08 15.83
CA ARG A 6 3.74 -12.92 16.97
C ARG A 6 4.40 -11.56 16.89
N ILE A 7 4.76 -11.00 18.04
CA ILE A 7 5.53 -9.76 18.10
C ILE A 7 6.74 -9.96 19.01
N THR A 8 7.90 -9.44 18.61
CA THR A 8 9.08 -9.45 19.47
C THR A 8 8.86 -8.53 20.67
N VAL A 9 9.47 -8.89 21.80
CA VAL A 9 9.42 -8.12 23.03
C VAL A 9 10.83 -7.90 23.58
N ASP A 10 11.04 -6.79 24.27
CA ASP A 10 12.26 -6.56 25.04
C ASP A 10 12.28 -7.37 26.35
N ALA A 11 13.34 -7.20 27.15
CA ALA A 11 13.50 -7.91 28.41
C ALA A 11 12.41 -7.56 29.45
N ASP A 12 11.77 -6.38 29.34
CA ASP A 12 10.67 -5.95 30.19
C ASP A 12 9.30 -6.44 29.65
N GLY A 13 9.28 -7.14 28.52
CA GLY A 13 8.06 -7.59 27.86
C GLY A 13 7.38 -6.53 26.98
N LYS A 14 8.03 -5.41 26.66
CA LYS A 14 7.45 -4.35 25.82
C LYS A 14 7.61 -4.70 24.34
N CYS A 15 6.55 -4.50 23.57
CA CYS A 15 6.50 -4.86 22.15
C CYS A 15 7.39 -3.99 21.26
N GLY A 16 8.09 -4.64 20.31
CA GLY A 16 8.81 -3.98 19.21
C GLY A 16 7.86 -3.48 18.12
N VAL A 17 7.11 -2.41 18.38
CA VAL A 17 6.02 -1.93 17.50
C VAL A 17 6.47 -1.38 16.14
N SER A 18 7.76 -1.08 15.96
CA SER A 18 8.31 -0.54 14.71
C SER A 18 8.68 -1.59 13.66
N GLY A 19 8.82 -2.86 14.04
CA GLY A 19 9.28 -3.91 13.11
C GLY A 19 9.30 -5.34 13.65
N GLY A 20 8.78 -5.56 14.86
CA GLY A 20 8.82 -6.85 15.54
C GLY A 20 7.70 -7.82 15.15
N LEU A 21 6.79 -7.44 14.24
CA LEU A 21 5.62 -8.24 13.88
C LEU A 21 5.97 -9.37 12.91
N LEU A 22 5.58 -10.59 13.24
CA LEU A 22 5.65 -11.77 12.39
C LEU A 22 4.23 -12.27 12.11
N CYS A 23 3.86 -12.36 10.83
CA CYS A 23 2.58 -12.91 10.39
C CYS A 23 2.71 -13.56 9.02
N THR A 24 1.69 -14.32 8.61
CA THR A 24 1.67 -14.91 7.26
C THR A 24 1.36 -13.83 6.22
N PRO A 25 1.86 -13.95 4.98
CA PRO A 25 1.53 -12.99 3.92
C PRO A 25 0.02 -12.93 3.65
N ARG A 26 -0.70 -14.05 3.75
CA ARG A 26 -2.18 -14.07 3.60
C ARG A 26 -2.89 -13.31 4.70
N ASP A 27 -2.41 -13.36 5.94
CA ASP A 27 -2.97 -12.56 7.03
C ASP A 27 -2.66 -11.07 6.88
N LEU A 28 -1.46 -10.72 6.38
CA LEU A 28 -1.15 -9.34 6.06
C LEU A 28 -2.00 -8.79 4.89
N VAL A 29 -2.32 -9.63 3.90
CA VAL A 29 -3.29 -9.28 2.84
C VAL A 29 -4.68 -9.01 3.43
N ARG A 30 -5.12 -9.73 4.47
CA ARG A 30 -6.41 -9.44 5.13
C ARG A 30 -6.42 -8.05 5.77
N LEU A 31 -5.32 -7.63 6.40
CA LEU A 31 -5.16 -6.25 6.87
C LEU A 31 -5.23 -5.26 5.71
N GLY A 32 -4.48 -5.51 4.64
CA GLY A 32 -4.51 -4.65 3.44
C GLY A 32 -5.91 -4.54 2.82
N ARG A 33 -6.69 -5.63 2.82
CA ARG A 33 -8.09 -5.63 2.37
C ARG A 33 -8.97 -4.78 3.27
N ALA A 34 -8.77 -4.85 4.58
CA ALA A 34 -9.51 -4.00 5.51
C ALA A 34 -9.17 -2.52 5.30
N LEU A 35 -7.89 -2.18 5.08
CA LEU A 35 -7.47 -0.82 4.73
C LEU A 35 -8.11 -0.33 3.43
N SER A 36 -8.15 -1.19 2.40
CA SER A 36 -8.81 -0.89 1.12
C SER A 36 -10.31 -0.65 1.29
N ALA A 37 -10.97 -1.46 2.13
CA ALA A 37 -12.40 -1.41 2.44
C ALA A 37 -12.77 -0.37 3.51
N GLY A 38 -12.03 0.75 3.61
CA GLY A 38 -12.36 1.84 4.54
C GLY A 38 -12.27 1.44 6.02
N GLY A 39 -11.41 0.48 6.35
CA GLY A 39 -11.17 0.02 7.72
C GLY A 39 -12.11 -1.09 8.19
N ARG A 40 -12.93 -1.67 7.30
CA ARG A 40 -13.88 -2.73 7.64
C ARG A 40 -13.30 -4.13 7.47
N SER A 41 -13.63 -5.03 8.39
CA SER A 41 -13.34 -6.46 8.25
C SER A 41 -14.17 -7.09 7.12
N GLN A 42 -13.84 -8.33 6.74
CA GLN A 42 -14.66 -9.12 5.83
C GLN A 42 -16.08 -9.38 6.36
N SER A 43 -16.30 -9.32 7.68
CA SER A 43 -17.61 -9.45 8.32
C SER A 43 -18.34 -8.11 8.48
N GLY A 44 -17.78 -7.02 7.97
CA GLY A 44 -18.37 -5.67 8.03
C GLY A 44 -18.08 -4.88 9.30
N ALA A 45 -17.37 -5.46 10.28
CA ALA A 45 -17.02 -4.78 11.52
C ALA A 45 -15.99 -3.66 11.27
N GLN A 46 -16.19 -2.48 11.85
CA GLN A 46 -15.23 -1.37 11.74
C GLN A 46 -14.02 -1.65 12.65
N LEU A 47 -12.86 -1.95 12.04
CA LEU A 47 -11.62 -2.25 12.77
C LEU A 47 -10.72 -1.03 12.89
N ILE A 48 -10.68 -0.20 11.85
CA ILE A 48 -9.86 1.02 11.77
C ILE A 48 -10.83 2.18 11.53
N PRO A 49 -10.79 3.27 12.31
CA PRO A 49 -11.70 4.40 12.09
C PRO A 49 -11.58 4.93 10.65
N GLU A 50 -12.73 5.18 10.01
CA GLU A 50 -12.76 5.73 8.65
C GLU A 50 -12.06 7.09 8.59
N SER A 51 -12.31 7.94 9.60
CA SER A 51 -11.66 9.25 9.74
C SER A 51 -10.13 9.18 9.81
N PHE A 52 -9.57 8.13 10.43
CA PHE A 52 -8.12 7.92 10.44
C PHE A 52 -7.58 7.63 9.04
N LEU A 53 -8.30 6.85 8.23
CA LEU A 53 -7.89 6.55 6.86
C LEU A 53 -8.06 7.75 5.92
N GLU A 54 -9.12 8.54 6.11
CA GLU A 54 -9.33 9.80 5.38
C GLU A 54 -8.21 10.80 5.64
N ASP A 55 -7.84 10.98 6.92
CA ASP A 55 -6.70 11.80 7.34
C ASP A 55 -5.40 11.28 6.72
N THR A 56 -5.11 9.99 6.87
CA THR A 56 -3.90 9.34 6.34
C THR A 56 -3.75 9.50 4.83
N MET A 57 -4.86 9.46 4.07
CA MET A 57 -4.85 9.62 2.62
C MET A 57 -4.86 11.07 2.15
N SER A 58 -4.91 12.04 3.08
CA SER A 58 -4.98 13.47 2.77
C SER A 58 -3.77 14.24 3.30
N PRO A 59 -2.52 13.83 2.94
CA PRO A 59 -1.34 14.53 3.43
C PRO A 59 -1.34 15.97 2.95
N ASP A 60 -1.09 16.84 3.92
CA ASP A 60 -0.86 18.26 3.72
C ASP A 60 0.46 18.51 2.98
N GLU A 61 0.72 19.78 2.68
CA GLU A 61 1.91 20.14 1.91
C GLU A 61 3.20 19.85 2.69
N GLU A 62 3.19 19.97 4.02
CA GLU A 62 4.35 19.65 4.85
C GLU A 62 4.70 18.16 4.77
N ALA A 63 3.72 17.28 4.96
CA ALA A 63 3.89 15.83 4.87
C ALA A 63 4.34 15.37 3.48
N ARG A 64 3.90 16.07 2.42
CA ARG A 64 4.35 15.84 1.04
C ARG A 64 5.80 16.26 0.82
N GLN A 65 6.18 17.43 1.32
CA GLN A 65 7.52 17.96 1.10
C GLN A 65 8.59 17.31 1.97
N ARG A 66 8.21 16.75 3.13
CA ARG A 66 9.14 16.18 4.12
C ARG A 66 10.11 15.15 3.55
N TYR A 67 9.64 14.31 2.62
CA TYR A 67 10.44 13.24 2.01
C TYR A 67 10.53 13.33 0.48
N SER A 68 9.99 14.39 -0.14
CA SER A 68 9.91 14.51 -1.61
C SER A 68 11.25 14.51 -2.34
N LYS A 69 12.34 14.89 -1.66
CA LYS A 69 13.71 14.87 -2.21
C LYS A 69 14.41 13.52 -2.05
N ALA A 70 13.96 12.70 -1.10
CA ALA A 70 14.58 11.43 -0.77
C ALA A 70 13.90 10.27 -1.51
N ASP A 71 12.61 10.39 -1.83
CA ASP A 71 11.88 9.37 -2.56
C ASP A 71 11.69 9.74 -4.04
N PRO A 72 12.21 8.93 -4.99
CA PRO A 72 12.13 9.23 -6.42
C PRO A 72 10.71 9.16 -7.00
N TYR A 73 9.75 8.60 -6.25
CA TYR A 73 8.35 8.49 -6.65
C TYR A 73 7.45 9.56 -6.00
N GLY A 74 8.03 10.48 -5.22
CA GLY A 74 7.34 11.59 -4.58
C GLY A 74 6.31 11.17 -3.54
N LEU A 75 6.54 10.05 -2.82
CA LEU A 75 5.63 9.60 -1.77
C LEU A 75 5.65 10.58 -0.59
N ALA A 76 4.46 10.88 -0.07
CA ALA A 76 4.31 11.55 1.22
C ALA A 76 4.37 10.51 2.35
N TYR A 77 4.51 10.96 3.60
CA TYR A 77 4.44 10.06 4.75
C TYR A 77 3.50 10.62 5.81
N GLN A 78 2.52 9.82 6.23
CA GLN A 78 1.56 10.19 7.27
C GLN A 78 1.04 8.94 7.99
N ASN A 79 0.84 9.04 9.31
CA ASN A 79 0.25 8.00 10.14
C ASN A 79 0.87 6.59 9.96
N SER A 80 2.19 6.54 9.79
CA SER A 80 2.98 5.32 9.57
C SER A 80 2.82 4.66 8.19
N PHE A 81 2.29 5.38 7.21
CA PHE A 81 2.20 4.93 5.82
C PHE A 81 2.92 5.90 4.88
N TRP A 82 3.57 5.32 3.87
CA TRP A 82 3.96 6.04 2.68
C TRP A 82 2.74 6.16 1.75
N ILE A 83 2.50 7.36 1.23
CA ILE A 83 1.29 7.71 0.48
C ILE A 83 1.68 8.07 -0.95
N LEU A 84 1.27 7.23 -1.90
CA LEU A 84 1.40 7.54 -3.31
C LEU A 84 0.13 8.25 -3.79
N LYS A 85 0.30 9.44 -4.35
CA LYS A 85 -0.80 10.25 -4.87
C LYS A 85 -1.57 9.49 -5.97
N GLY A 86 -2.89 9.65 -5.98
CA GLY A 86 -3.72 9.16 -7.08
C GLY A 86 -3.36 9.84 -8.40
N GLU A 87 -3.42 9.09 -9.49
CA GLU A 87 -3.06 9.57 -10.84
C GLU A 87 -4.05 10.63 -11.38
N SER A 88 -5.27 10.68 -10.83
CA SER A 88 -6.30 11.66 -11.17
C SER A 88 -7.13 12.01 -9.95
N LYS A 89 -7.98 13.04 -10.04
CA LYS A 89 -8.94 13.40 -8.97
C LYS A 89 -9.94 12.29 -8.65
N ARG A 90 -10.15 11.32 -9.55
CA ARG A 90 -11.06 10.18 -9.35
C ARG A 90 -10.38 9.01 -8.65
N HIS A 91 -9.06 8.98 -8.63
CA HIS A 91 -8.29 7.90 -8.01
C HIS A 91 -7.90 8.30 -6.59
N ARG A 92 -8.32 7.48 -5.62
CA ARG A 92 -7.83 7.60 -4.25
C ARG A 92 -6.32 7.32 -4.19
N PRO A 93 -5.59 7.97 -3.28
CA PRO A 93 -4.19 7.63 -2.99
C PRO A 93 -4.04 6.17 -2.56
N SER A 94 -2.82 5.65 -2.72
CA SER A 94 -2.45 4.31 -2.27
C SER A 94 -1.57 4.38 -1.03
N LEU A 95 -1.71 3.39 -0.15
CA LEU A 95 -0.93 3.25 1.07
C LEU A 95 0.18 2.22 0.86
N MET A 96 1.35 2.49 1.42
CA MET A 96 2.45 1.54 1.47
C MET A 96 3.06 1.51 2.86
N ALA A 97 3.27 0.31 3.39
CA ALA A 97 4.23 0.08 4.46
C ALA A 97 5.47 -0.59 3.85
N TYR A 98 6.63 0.01 4.10
CA TYR A 98 7.92 -0.45 3.59
C TYR A 98 8.85 -0.76 4.76
N GLY A 99 9.39 -1.97 4.80
CA GLY A 99 10.31 -2.44 5.82
C GLY A 99 11.66 -2.81 5.23
N ILE A 100 12.70 -2.70 6.05
CA ILE A 100 14.06 -3.09 5.67
C ILE A 100 14.13 -4.56 5.21
N HIS A 101 15.12 -4.90 4.41
CA HIS A 101 15.28 -6.22 3.79
C HIS A 101 14.11 -6.60 2.86
N GLY A 102 13.43 -5.60 2.28
CA GLY A 102 12.50 -5.77 1.17
C GLY A 102 11.06 -6.15 1.55
N GLN A 103 10.58 -5.78 2.74
CA GLN A 103 9.18 -6.01 3.15
C GLN A 103 8.26 -4.94 2.54
N VAL A 104 7.17 -5.35 1.90
CA VAL A 104 6.17 -4.42 1.34
C VAL A 104 4.76 -4.90 1.62
N LEU A 105 3.93 -4.00 2.15
CA LEU A 105 2.48 -4.05 2.02
C LEU A 105 2.04 -2.83 1.21
N TRP A 106 1.43 -3.06 0.05
CA TRP A 106 0.88 -2.01 -0.78
C TRP A 106 -0.62 -2.19 -0.94
N VAL A 107 -1.37 -1.10 -0.76
CA VAL A 107 -2.83 -1.07 -0.83
C VAL A 107 -3.23 0.04 -1.79
N ASP A 108 -3.83 -0.33 -2.92
CA ASP A 108 -4.42 0.59 -3.88
C ASP A 108 -5.95 0.38 -3.91
N PRO A 109 -6.71 1.23 -3.18
CA PRO A 109 -8.16 1.12 -3.14
C PRO A 109 -8.82 1.35 -4.51
N SER A 110 -8.20 2.13 -5.39
CA SER A 110 -8.79 2.46 -6.69
C SER A 110 -8.65 1.33 -7.70
N ALA A 111 -7.72 0.39 -7.50
CA ALA A 111 -7.53 -0.80 -8.32
C ALA A 111 -7.98 -2.09 -7.60
N GLU A 112 -8.64 -1.96 -6.44
CA GLU A 112 -8.99 -3.07 -5.54
C GLU A 112 -7.81 -4.04 -5.29
N LEU A 113 -6.60 -3.49 -5.20
CA LEU A 113 -5.36 -4.25 -5.22
C LEU A 113 -4.66 -4.18 -3.87
N VAL A 114 -4.27 -5.35 -3.37
CA VAL A 114 -3.37 -5.50 -2.22
C VAL A 114 -2.21 -6.38 -2.63
N VAL A 115 -0.99 -5.88 -2.46
CA VAL A 115 0.23 -6.63 -2.72
C VAL A 115 1.01 -6.76 -1.42
N VAL A 116 1.45 -7.99 -1.11
CA VAL A 116 2.36 -8.29 -0.01
C VAL A 116 3.60 -8.95 -0.58
N LYS A 117 4.78 -8.40 -0.25
CA LYS A 117 6.08 -9.00 -0.49
C LYS A 117 6.80 -9.12 0.85
N LEU A 118 7.22 -10.32 1.21
CA LEU A 118 8.10 -10.58 2.35
C LEU A 118 9.40 -11.14 1.79
N ALA A 119 10.52 -10.57 2.20
CA ALA A 119 11.83 -10.89 1.65
C ALA A 119 12.90 -10.93 2.75
N THR A 120 14.08 -11.40 2.39
CA THR A 120 15.26 -11.42 3.26
C THR A 120 16.46 -10.91 2.46
N SER A 121 16.29 -9.73 1.85
CA SER A 121 17.32 -9.11 1.02
C SER A 121 18.60 -8.89 1.82
N GLU A 122 19.76 -9.03 1.17
CA GLU A 122 21.06 -8.91 1.84
C GLU A 122 21.26 -7.52 2.44
N SER A 123 21.02 -6.47 1.65
CA SER A 123 21.05 -5.10 2.16
C SER A 123 19.75 -4.75 2.91
N PRO A 124 19.81 -4.07 4.06
CA PRO A 124 18.63 -3.54 4.73
C PRO A 124 17.84 -2.54 3.88
N MET A 125 18.54 -1.75 3.06
CA MET A 125 17.96 -0.84 2.09
C MET A 125 18.74 -0.93 0.80
N ASP A 126 18.06 -1.30 -0.27
CA ASP A 126 18.61 -1.40 -1.62
C ASP A 126 17.75 -0.56 -2.57
N ASP A 127 18.33 0.50 -3.11
CA ASP A 127 17.62 1.43 -3.99
C ASP A 127 17.20 0.75 -5.30
N GLN A 128 18.01 -0.17 -5.82
CA GLN A 128 17.69 -0.91 -7.04
C GLN A 128 16.51 -1.85 -6.79
N GLU A 129 16.52 -2.58 -5.68
CA GLU A 129 15.39 -3.43 -5.31
C GLU A 129 14.13 -2.58 -5.09
N TYR A 130 14.25 -1.44 -4.39
CA TYR A 130 13.13 -0.53 -4.17
C TYR A 130 12.53 -0.04 -5.49
N THR A 131 13.37 0.41 -6.43
CA THR A 131 12.94 0.82 -7.78
C THR A 131 12.21 -0.31 -8.51
N GLN A 132 12.78 -1.52 -8.53
CA GLN A 132 12.17 -2.66 -9.19
C GLN A 132 10.81 -3.02 -8.60
N VAL A 133 10.69 -2.99 -7.27
CA VAL A 133 9.42 -3.26 -6.59
C VAL A 133 8.39 -2.20 -6.96
N MET A 134 8.74 -0.92 -6.88
CA MET A 134 7.83 0.18 -7.22
C MET A 134 7.37 0.11 -8.68
N GLU A 135 8.28 -0.16 -9.62
CA GLU A 135 7.94 -0.36 -11.03
C GLU A 135 6.99 -1.53 -11.24
N ALA A 136 7.23 -2.67 -10.56
CA ALA A 136 6.35 -3.83 -10.63
C ALA A 136 4.95 -3.53 -10.09
N LEU A 137 4.85 -2.86 -8.93
CA LEU A 137 3.57 -2.45 -8.34
C LEU A 137 2.77 -1.56 -9.30
N LEU A 138 3.43 -0.54 -9.89
CA LEU A 138 2.81 0.37 -10.84
C LEU A 138 2.45 -0.31 -12.16
N ALA A 139 3.22 -1.30 -12.62
CA ALA A 139 2.89 -2.11 -13.79
C ALA A 139 1.64 -2.97 -13.55
N VAL A 140 1.54 -3.64 -12.39
CA VAL A 140 0.37 -4.45 -12.03
C VAL A 140 -0.89 -3.58 -11.92
N ARG A 141 -0.80 -2.42 -11.26
CA ARG A 141 -1.91 -1.44 -11.20
C ARG A 141 -2.42 -1.08 -12.59
N ARG A 142 -1.52 -0.69 -13.49
CA ARG A 142 -1.88 -0.30 -14.86
C ARG A 142 -2.57 -1.44 -15.61
N ALA A 143 -2.04 -2.65 -15.49
CA ALA A 143 -2.58 -3.84 -16.15
C ALA A 143 -3.98 -4.25 -15.64
N LEU A 144 -4.29 -4.02 -14.36
CA LEU A 144 -5.63 -4.27 -13.83
C LEU A 144 -6.63 -3.22 -14.32
N ARG A 145 -6.26 -1.93 -14.28
CA ARG A 145 -7.14 -0.84 -14.73
C ARG A 145 -7.45 -0.87 -16.22
N SER A 146 -6.52 -1.35 -17.06
CA SER A 146 -6.77 -1.50 -18.50
C SER A 146 -7.79 -2.60 -18.81
N ARG A 147 -8.07 -3.51 -17.88
CA ARG A 147 -9.10 -4.55 -18.03
C ARG A 147 -10.50 -4.04 -17.71
N ASP A 148 -10.59 -3.01 -16.87
CA ASP A 148 -11.86 -2.45 -16.38
C ASP A 148 -12.38 -1.28 -17.25
N GLN A 149 -11.60 -0.82 -18.24
CA GLN A 149 -12.09 0.09 -19.28
C GLN A 149 -12.75 -0.73 -20.39
N PRO A 150 -14.08 -0.66 -20.60
CA PRO A 150 -14.72 -1.34 -21.71
C PRO A 150 -14.14 -0.82 -23.04
N ALA A 151 -14.04 -1.71 -24.03
CA ALA A 151 -13.61 -1.41 -25.39
C ALA A 151 -14.63 -0.54 -26.14
N GLU A 152 -14.88 0.69 -25.68
CA GLU A 152 -15.69 1.69 -26.36
C GLU A 152 -14.79 2.78 -26.96
N GLN A 153 -14.06 2.42 -28.00
CA GLN A 153 -13.46 3.33 -28.98
C GLN A 153 -12.74 2.52 -30.07
N ASN A 154 -13.50 1.75 -30.86
CA ASN A 154 -13.00 1.29 -32.17
C ASN A 154 -14.08 1.09 -33.24
N ASP A 155 -15.36 1.33 -32.93
CA ASP A 155 -16.47 1.19 -33.89
C ASP A 155 -16.91 2.52 -34.55
N ALA A 156 -16.17 3.62 -34.33
CA ALA A 156 -16.51 4.94 -34.87
C ALA A 156 -15.88 5.25 -36.24
N LEU A 157 -15.34 4.26 -36.97
CA LEU A 157 -14.72 4.47 -38.29
C LEU A 157 -15.27 3.59 -39.43
N SER A 158 -16.40 2.90 -39.24
CA SER A 158 -17.05 2.12 -40.31
C SER A 158 -18.35 2.74 -40.83
N GLY A 159 -18.41 4.07 -40.96
CA GLY A 159 -19.61 4.71 -41.50
C GLY A 159 -19.45 6.18 -41.86
N VAL A 160 -18.70 6.47 -42.92
CA VAL A 160 -19.04 7.46 -43.97
C VAL A 160 -18.47 6.96 -45.29
#